data_AF-A7GT57-F1
#
_entry.id   AF-A7GT57-F1
#
_cell.length_a   1.000
_cell.length_b   1.000
_cell.length_c   1.000
_cell.angle_alpha   90.00
_cell.angle_beta   90.00
_cell.angle_gamma   90.00
#
_symmetry.space_group_name_H-M   'P 1'
#
loop_
_entity.id
_entity.type
_entity.pdbx_description
1 polymer ?
#
loop_
_entity_poly.entity_id
_entity_poly.type
_entity_poly.pdbx_seq_one_letter_code
_entity_poly.pdbx_strand_id
1 'polypeptide(L)'
;MTGLAACGSTEKTTTSNEAKPKQEEKKNDAETSTSNRTKENLELKEDKKEQKFEDFALEYQLAIVMQMFQDVTIKYDYAIGNPEFLLRDTMDQKRIDDMKAMLQDQAKNNDKVLKDQVNQAYTFLKQSKVKNKDDIQKLINTENAYLQIVDKMIACIDSVTVENAKEKRSEMDGLHKEYLNAAIRVTNTSIEVAKNAGIDEETYKSILRKFLKQPANQR
;
A
#
# COMPACT_ATOMS: atom_id res chain seq x y z
N MET A 1 -14.84 -34.71 -65.36
CA MET A 1 -15.93 -33.73 -65.27
C MET A 1 -15.36 -32.45 -64.68
N THR A 2 -15.48 -31.38 -65.46
CA THR A 2 -15.44 -29.94 -65.14
C THR A 2 -16.01 -29.60 -63.75
N GLY A 3 -15.59 -28.58 -63.00
CA GLY A 3 -14.68 -27.43 -63.20
C GLY A 3 -14.30 -26.85 -61.81
N LEU A 4 -13.12 -26.20 -61.63
CA LEU A 4 -12.83 -24.75 -61.85
C LEU A 4 -13.65 -23.83 -60.91
N ALA A 5 -13.14 -22.81 -60.21
CA ALA A 5 -11.86 -22.07 -60.13
C ALA A 5 -11.97 -21.20 -58.83
N ALA A 6 -10.95 -20.91 -58.01
CA ALA A 6 -9.69 -20.16 -58.18
C ALA A 6 -9.80 -18.61 -58.19
N CYS A 7 -8.75 -18.00 -57.63
CA CYS A 7 -8.25 -16.60 -57.74
C CYS A 7 -8.82 -15.56 -56.75
N GLY A 8 -8.05 -14.72 -56.05
CA GLY A 8 -6.62 -14.41 -56.13
C GLY A 8 -6.34 -13.09 -56.88
N SER A 9 -5.94 -12.06 -56.11
CA SER A 9 -5.04 -10.92 -56.44
C SER A 9 -5.50 -9.76 -57.35
N THR A 10 -5.22 -8.52 -56.92
CA THR A 10 -4.35 -7.48 -57.57
C THR A 10 -4.63 -6.08 -56.97
N GLU A 11 -3.67 -5.46 -56.29
CA GLU A 11 -2.72 -4.41 -56.77
C GLU A 11 -3.34 -3.09 -57.26
N LYS A 12 -2.98 -1.96 -56.61
CA LYS A 12 -2.11 -0.92 -57.22
C LYS A 12 -1.82 0.27 -56.28
N THR A 13 -0.53 0.50 -56.06
CA THR A 13 0.16 1.71 -55.60
C THR A 13 0.15 2.77 -56.70
N THR A 14 0.11 4.08 -56.38
CA THR A 14 1.10 5.11 -56.82
C THR A 14 0.77 6.55 -56.39
N THR A 15 1.75 7.18 -55.70
CA THR A 15 2.28 8.58 -55.80
C THR A 15 1.39 9.78 -55.48
N SER A 16 1.68 10.55 -54.43
CA SER A 16 2.68 11.65 -54.32
C SER A 16 2.30 12.91 -55.09
N ASN A 17 1.87 13.98 -54.41
CA ASN A 17 2.75 15.09 -53.98
C ASN A 17 1.97 16.29 -53.43
N GLU A 18 2.67 16.97 -52.53
CA GLU A 18 2.48 18.25 -51.85
C GLU A 18 1.72 19.36 -52.61
N ALA A 19 0.92 20.14 -51.87
CA ALA A 19 1.12 21.60 -51.74
C ALA A 19 0.10 22.21 -50.75
N LYS A 20 0.60 22.85 -49.69
CA LYS A 20 -0.08 23.92 -48.94
C LYS A 20 0.21 25.24 -49.70
N PRO A 21 -0.69 26.25 -49.76
CA PRO A 21 -0.62 27.31 -48.72
C PRO A 21 -1.88 28.20 -48.48
N LYS A 22 -1.82 28.96 -47.36
CA LYS A 22 -2.40 30.31 -47.05
C LYS A 22 -3.93 30.50 -46.97
N GLN A 23 -4.51 30.82 -45.82
CA GLN A 23 -4.52 32.09 -45.04
C GLN A 23 -5.50 33.13 -45.62
N GLU A 24 -6.58 33.46 -44.88
CA GLU A 24 -6.99 34.85 -44.59
C GLU A 24 -8.17 34.94 -43.61
N GLU A 25 -8.08 35.96 -42.74
CA GLU A 25 -9.02 36.35 -41.68
C GLU A 25 -10.27 37.06 -42.23
N LYS A 26 -11.37 37.06 -41.45
CA LYS A 26 -12.18 38.27 -41.25
C LYS A 26 -13.01 38.22 -39.97
N LYS A 27 -12.79 39.24 -39.13
CA LYS A 27 -13.60 39.66 -37.98
C LYS A 27 -15.02 40.06 -38.38
N ASN A 28 -15.98 39.90 -37.46
CA ASN A 28 -16.95 40.94 -37.13
C ASN A 28 -17.43 40.76 -35.69
N ASP A 29 -17.30 41.83 -34.91
CA ASP A 29 -17.79 42.01 -33.56
C ASP A 29 -19.32 42.18 -33.55
N ALA A 30 -19.99 41.54 -32.59
CA ALA A 30 -21.25 42.04 -32.03
C ALA A 30 -21.41 41.47 -30.62
N GLU A 31 -21.41 42.37 -29.64
CA GLU A 31 -21.66 42.13 -28.23
C GLU A 31 -23.02 41.43 -28.01
N THR A 32 -23.04 40.37 -27.22
CA THR A 32 -24.17 40.11 -26.33
C THR A 32 -23.67 39.37 -25.09
N SER A 33 -23.74 40.06 -23.97
CA SER A 33 -23.49 39.55 -22.62
C SER A 33 -24.36 38.34 -22.32
N THR A 34 -23.78 37.18 -22.06
CA THR A 34 -24.42 36.16 -21.20
C THR A 34 -23.35 35.32 -20.51
N SER A 35 -23.32 35.47 -19.19
CA SER A 35 -22.64 34.62 -18.23
C SER A 35 -22.79 33.14 -18.60
N ASN A 36 -21.68 32.44 -18.79
CA ASN A 36 -21.63 31.01 -18.57
C ASN A 36 -20.20 30.59 -18.21
N ARG A 37 -20.08 30.06 -16.98
CA ARG A 37 -19.02 29.17 -16.52
C ARG A 37 -18.61 28.22 -17.66
N THR A 38 -17.32 28.17 -17.98
CA THR A 38 -16.45 26.98 -17.94
C THR A 38 -15.08 27.39 -18.53
N LYS A 39 -14.00 26.80 -17.99
CA LYS A 39 -12.63 26.72 -18.54
C LYS A 39 -11.61 27.78 -18.07
N GLU A 40 -11.21 27.68 -16.81
CA GLU A 40 -9.77 27.66 -16.50
C GLU A 40 -9.43 26.16 -16.38
N ASN A 41 -8.90 25.50 -17.40
CA ASN A 41 -7.48 25.53 -17.76
C ASN A 41 -6.58 25.81 -16.55
N LEU A 42 -6.69 24.95 -15.52
CA LEU A 42 -5.55 24.65 -14.68
C LEU A 42 -4.57 23.87 -15.55
N GLU A 43 -3.80 24.62 -16.35
CA GLU A 43 -2.42 24.26 -16.64
C GLU A 43 -1.86 23.63 -15.35
N LEU A 44 -1.42 22.39 -15.46
CA LEU A 44 -0.59 21.75 -14.46
C LEU A 44 0.58 22.69 -14.24
N LYS A 45 0.48 23.55 -13.22
CA LYS A 45 1.61 24.31 -12.71
C LYS A 45 2.62 23.26 -12.28
N GLU A 46 3.62 23.04 -13.12
CA GLU A 46 4.82 22.22 -12.91
C GLU A 46 5.74 22.85 -11.84
N ASP A 47 5.16 23.29 -10.72
CA ASP A 47 5.88 23.92 -9.60
C ASP A 47 5.27 23.52 -8.25
N LYS A 48 4.72 22.30 -8.15
CA LYS A 48 4.48 21.72 -6.83
C LYS A 48 5.82 21.27 -6.26
N LYS A 49 6.52 22.19 -5.58
CA LYS A 49 7.56 21.86 -4.60
C LYS A 49 7.06 20.66 -3.79
N GLU A 50 7.78 19.55 -3.83
CA GLU A 50 7.46 18.39 -2.99
C GLU A 50 7.34 18.87 -1.54
N GLN A 51 6.16 18.74 -0.93
CA GLN A 51 5.96 19.09 0.47
C GLN A 51 6.84 18.18 1.32
N LYS A 52 7.69 18.77 2.17
CA LYS A 52 8.52 17.99 3.09
C LYS A 52 7.62 17.47 4.21
N PHE A 53 8.01 16.34 4.80
CA PHE A 53 7.30 15.76 5.96
C PHE A 53 7.03 16.79 7.07
N GLU A 54 8.00 17.69 7.31
CA GLU A 54 7.97 18.74 8.32
C GLU A 54 6.88 19.81 8.06
N ASP A 55 6.48 19.98 6.81
CA ASP A 55 5.52 21.00 6.37
C ASP A 55 4.07 20.58 6.69
N PHE A 56 3.81 19.27 6.82
CA PHE A 56 2.48 18.75 7.13
C PHE A 56 2.01 19.13 8.53
N ALA A 57 0.69 19.30 8.70
CA ALA A 57 0.10 19.42 10.03
C ALA A 57 0.27 18.10 10.81
N LEU A 58 0.24 18.19 12.15
CA LEU A 58 0.68 17.10 13.02
C LEU A 58 -0.15 15.82 12.83
N GLU A 59 -1.45 15.97 12.62
CA GLU A 59 -2.37 14.87 12.35
C GLU A 59 -2.02 14.12 11.07
N TYR A 60 -1.54 14.82 10.03
CA TYR A 60 -1.07 14.21 8.79
C TYR A 60 0.32 13.60 8.94
N GLN A 61 1.22 14.21 9.72
CA GLN A 61 2.52 13.62 10.05
C GLN A 61 2.36 12.25 10.71
N LEU A 62 1.46 12.15 11.70
CA LEU A 62 1.14 10.88 12.35
C LEU A 62 0.46 9.89 11.41
N ALA A 63 -0.47 10.36 10.56
CA ALA A 63 -1.13 9.50 9.58
C ALA A 63 -0.17 8.93 8.52
N ILE A 64 0.84 9.71 8.08
CA ILE A 64 1.90 9.25 7.17
C ILE A 64 2.72 8.12 7.83
N VAL A 65 3.15 8.31 9.08
CA VAL A 65 3.88 7.26 9.84
C VAL A 65 3.03 5.99 9.95
N MET A 66 1.74 6.14 10.29
CA MET A 66 0.82 5.01 10.41
C MET A 66 0.56 4.29 9.08
N GLN A 67 0.52 5.02 7.96
CA GLN A 67 0.44 4.42 6.64
C GLN A 67 1.66 3.53 6.38
N MET A 68 2.86 3.98 6.74
CA MET A 68 4.09 3.20 6.54
C MET A 68 4.10 1.91 7.38
N PHE A 69 3.65 1.97 8.64
CA PHE A 69 3.47 0.75 9.45
C PHE A 69 2.42 -0.18 8.85
N GLN A 70 1.28 0.36 8.42
CA GLN A 70 0.22 -0.46 7.84
C GLN A 70 0.62 -1.11 6.51
N ASP A 71 1.36 -0.41 5.65
CA ASP A 71 1.88 -0.98 4.42
C ASP A 71 2.78 -2.21 4.71
N VAL A 72 3.54 -2.18 5.82
CA VAL A 72 4.32 -3.33 6.30
C VAL A 72 3.41 -4.42 6.86
N THR A 73 2.42 -4.07 7.67
CA THR A 73 1.42 -5.03 8.20
C THR A 73 0.71 -5.77 7.08
N ILE A 74 0.25 -5.06 6.04
CA ILE A 74 -0.44 -5.65 4.88
C ILE A 74 0.48 -6.67 4.18
N LYS A 75 1.77 -6.38 4.05
CA LYS A 75 2.73 -7.33 3.44
C LYS A 75 2.86 -8.60 4.26
N TYR A 76 2.92 -8.50 5.58
CA TYR A 76 2.92 -9.68 6.45
C TYR A 76 1.56 -10.37 6.50
N ASP A 77 0.44 -9.66 6.37
CA ASP A 77 -0.89 -10.27 6.29
C ASP A 77 -0.98 -11.24 5.10
N TYR A 78 -0.45 -10.86 3.94
CA TYR A 78 -0.39 -11.73 2.76
C TYR A 78 0.50 -12.96 2.96
N ALA A 79 1.60 -12.83 3.71
CA ALA A 79 2.59 -13.91 3.87
C ALA A 79 2.25 -14.88 5.00
N ILE A 80 1.84 -14.36 6.16
CA ILE A 80 1.71 -15.10 7.42
C ILE A 80 0.41 -14.80 8.18
N GLY A 81 -0.37 -13.79 7.77
CA GLY A 81 -1.57 -13.35 8.49
C GLY A 81 -2.77 -14.27 8.37
N ASN A 82 -2.67 -15.37 7.61
CA ASN A 82 -3.77 -16.29 7.38
C ASN A 82 -3.36 -17.76 7.64
N PRO A 83 -3.07 -18.11 8.91
CA PRO A 83 -2.39 -19.34 9.27
C PRO A 83 -3.17 -20.61 8.91
N GLU A 84 -4.50 -20.57 8.84
CA GLU A 84 -5.34 -21.72 8.49
C GLU A 84 -5.20 -22.17 7.03
N PHE A 85 -4.79 -21.27 6.14
CA PHE A 85 -4.48 -21.62 4.75
C PHE A 85 -3.05 -22.10 4.59
N LEU A 86 -2.14 -21.59 5.42
CA LEU A 86 -0.70 -21.89 5.39
C LEU A 86 -0.40 -23.25 6.00
N LEU A 87 -0.90 -23.48 7.21
CA LEU A 87 -0.56 -24.62 8.04
C LEU A 87 -1.83 -25.40 8.36
N ARG A 88 -1.75 -26.73 8.23
CA ARG A 88 -2.83 -27.68 8.55
C ARG A 88 -2.34 -28.69 9.57
N ASP A 89 -3.26 -29.34 10.27
CA ASP A 89 -2.96 -30.39 11.25
C ASP A 89 -2.10 -31.52 10.69
N THR A 90 -2.22 -31.79 9.39
CA THR A 90 -1.40 -32.76 8.67
C THR A 90 -0.89 -32.13 7.37
N MET A 91 0.40 -32.32 7.14
CA MET A 91 1.11 -31.79 5.97
C MET A 91 2.04 -32.88 5.45
N ASP A 92 2.10 -33.04 4.13
CA ASP A 92 3.16 -33.80 3.49
C ASP A 92 4.37 -32.88 3.24
N GLN A 93 5.54 -33.48 2.95
CA GLN A 93 6.76 -32.71 2.75
C GLN A 93 6.63 -31.66 1.63
N LYS A 94 5.94 -32.01 0.54
CA LYS A 94 5.73 -31.09 -0.58
C LYS A 94 4.98 -29.83 -0.16
N ARG A 95 3.89 -29.97 0.62
CA ARG A 95 3.13 -28.82 1.14
C ARG A 95 3.96 -27.97 2.09
N ILE A 96 4.83 -28.60 2.89
CA ILE A 96 5.74 -27.87 3.79
C ILE A 96 6.75 -27.07 2.96
N ASP A 97 7.33 -27.67 1.94
CA ASP A 97 8.29 -27.01 1.05
C ASP A 97 7.64 -25.85 0.30
N ASP A 98 6.44 -26.06 -0.27
CA ASP A 98 5.66 -25.02 -0.95
C ASP A 98 5.34 -23.85 -0.01
N MET A 99 4.93 -24.14 1.23
CA MET A 99 4.65 -23.13 2.27
C MET A 99 5.91 -22.33 2.62
N LYS A 100 7.05 -23.00 2.83
CA LYS A 100 8.33 -22.33 3.15
C LYS A 100 8.86 -21.51 1.99
N ALA A 101 8.70 -21.97 0.75
CA ALA A 101 9.03 -21.19 -0.44
C ALA A 101 8.18 -19.91 -0.54
N MET A 102 6.87 -20.01 -0.29
CA MET A 102 5.99 -18.85 -0.27
C MET A 102 6.37 -17.85 0.84
N LEU A 103 6.69 -18.35 2.04
CA LEU A 103 7.21 -17.52 3.13
C LEU A 103 8.50 -16.79 2.74
N GLN A 104 9.41 -17.51 2.08
CA GLN A 104 10.67 -16.95 1.61
C GLN A 104 10.42 -15.80 0.62
N ASP A 105 9.54 -16.00 -0.36
CA ASP A 105 9.26 -15.02 -1.41
C ASP A 105 8.49 -13.80 -0.91
N GLN A 106 7.52 -14.01 -0.02
CA GLN A 106 6.60 -12.94 0.39
C GLN A 106 7.09 -12.17 1.61
N ALA A 107 7.74 -12.82 2.57
CA ALA A 107 8.23 -12.19 3.79
C ALA A 107 9.75 -12.04 3.79
N LYS A 108 10.51 -13.14 3.72
CA LYS A 108 11.95 -13.13 4.06
C LYS A 108 12.81 -12.38 3.04
N ASN A 109 12.51 -12.51 1.74
CA ASN A 109 13.19 -11.74 0.69
C ASN A 109 12.91 -10.24 0.78
N ASN A 110 11.75 -9.86 1.33
CA ASN A 110 11.34 -8.47 1.50
C ASN A 110 11.70 -7.92 2.89
N ASP A 111 12.13 -8.75 3.83
CA ASP A 111 12.28 -8.41 5.25
C ASP A 111 13.15 -7.18 5.47
N LYS A 112 14.28 -7.08 4.75
CA LYS A 112 15.14 -5.90 4.80
C LYS A 112 14.39 -4.64 4.36
N VAL A 113 13.68 -4.69 3.24
CA VAL A 113 12.92 -3.54 2.70
C VAL A 113 11.82 -3.12 3.68
N LEU A 114 11.11 -4.09 4.27
CA LEU A 114 10.08 -3.83 5.27
C LEU A 114 10.67 -3.18 6.53
N LYS A 115 11.79 -3.70 7.04
CA LYS A 115 12.51 -3.12 8.19
C LYS A 115 13.06 -1.73 7.89
N ASP A 116 13.56 -1.49 6.68
CA ASP A 116 14.01 -0.16 6.24
C ASP A 116 12.85 0.84 6.19
N GLN A 117 11.67 0.41 5.72
CA GLN A 117 10.45 1.23 5.75
C GLN A 117 10.02 1.56 7.18
N VAL A 118 10.04 0.60 8.10
CA VAL A 118 9.76 0.84 9.52
C VAL A 118 10.77 1.83 10.12
N ASN A 119 12.07 1.68 9.83
CA ASN A 119 13.11 2.58 10.31
C ASN A 119 12.93 4.01 9.78
N GLN A 120 12.48 4.15 8.53
CA GLN A 120 12.13 5.45 7.96
C GLN A 120 10.92 6.06 8.68
N ALA A 121 9.90 5.26 8.98
CA ALA A 121 8.75 5.71 9.77
C ALA A 121 9.16 6.15 11.19
N TYR A 122 10.11 5.47 11.84
CA TYR A 122 10.70 5.90 13.11
C TYR A 122 11.44 7.23 12.99
N THR A 123 12.12 7.45 11.87
CA THR A 123 12.82 8.71 11.61
C THR A 123 11.81 9.86 11.48
N PHE A 124 10.75 9.68 10.70
CA PHE A 124 9.67 10.66 10.58
C PHE A 124 8.95 10.90 11.91
N LEU A 125 8.64 9.86 12.67
CA LEU A 125 8.00 10.02 13.97
C LEU A 125 8.87 10.84 14.94
N LYS A 126 10.19 10.64 14.96
CA LYS A 126 11.14 11.43 15.77
C LYS A 126 11.25 12.89 15.32
N GLN A 127 11.09 13.15 14.01
CA GLN A 127 11.08 14.47 13.39
C GLN A 127 9.71 15.18 13.46
N SER A 128 8.66 14.47 13.88
CA SER A 128 7.30 15.03 13.94
C SER A 128 7.18 16.17 14.95
N LYS A 129 6.09 16.94 14.81
CA LYS A 129 5.73 18.03 15.72
C LYS A 129 5.22 17.53 17.09
N VAL A 130 5.20 16.22 17.36
CA VAL A 130 4.86 15.68 18.68
C VAL A 130 5.92 16.12 19.70
N LYS A 131 5.48 16.90 20.69
CA LYS A 131 6.35 17.44 21.73
C LYS A 131 6.77 16.38 22.75
N ASN A 132 5.85 15.50 23.13
CA ASN A 132 6.11 14.46 24.12
C ASN A 132 6.94 13.31 23.51
N LYS A 133 8.18 13.15 23.96
CA LYS A 133 9.08 12.10 23.45
C LYS A 133 8.73 10.71 23.99
N ASP A 134 8.05 10.62 25.13
CA ASP A 134 7.61 9.33 25.68
C ASP A 134 6.48 8.75 24.83
N ASP A 135 5.57 9.60 24.32
CA ASP A 135 4.51 9.21 23.38
C ASP A 135 5.10 8.66 22.07
N ILE A 136 6.14 9.33 21.53
CA ILE A 136 6.88 8.83 20.36
C ILE A 136 7.49 7.46 20.65
N GLN A 137 8.18 7.31 21.78
CA GLN A 137 8.83 6.05 22.14
C GLN A 137 7.82 4.93 22.39
N LYS A 138 6.66 5.25 22.97
CA LYS A 138 5.56 4.32 23.19
C LYS A 138 5.06 3.73 21.87
N LEU A 139 4.86 4.56 20.85
CA LEU A 139 4.43 4.09 19.53
C LEU A 139 5.52 3.23 18.86
N ILE A 140 6.80 3.63 18.91
CA ILE A 140 7.92 2.83 18.42
C ILE A 140 7.99 1.46 19.12
N ASN A 141 7.89 1.44 20.44
CA ASN A 141 7.93 0.20 21.21
C ASN A 141 6.76 -0.72 20.89
N THR A 142 5.58 -0.14 20.62
CA THR A 142 4.40 -0.91 20.25
C THR A 142 4.56 -1.54 18.86
N GLU A 143 5.12 -0.82 17.90
CA GLU A 143 5.44 -1.37 16.58
C GLU A 143 6.51 -2.47 16.66
N ASN A 144 7.57 -2.27 17.45
CA ASN A 144 8.60 -3.29 17.66
C ASN A 144 8.02 -4.57 18.29
N ALA A 145 7.06 -4.44 19.21
CA ALA A 145 6.38 -5.60 19.79
C ALA A 145 5.55 -6.37 18.75
N TYR A 146 4.92 -5.66 17.80
CA TYR A 146 4.25 -6.29 16.65
C TYR A 146 5.24 -7.07 15.77
N LEU A 147 6.38 -6.45 15.41
CA LEU A 147 7.41 -7.11 14.60
C LEU A 147 8.03 -8.33 15.29
N GLN A 148 8.17 -8.31 16.61
CA GLN A 148 8.62 -9.49 17.37
C GLN A 148 7.65 -10.67 17.26
N ILE A 149 6.34 -10.41 17.16
CA ILE A 149 5.34 -11.47 16.95
C ILE A 149 5.44 -12.01 15.51
N VAL A 150 5.65 -11.13 14.53
CA VAL A 150 5.93 -11.52 13.14
C VAL A 150 7.14 -12.47 13.09
N ASP A 151 8.25 -12.10 13.73
CA ASP A 151 9.45 -12.95 13.78
C ASP A 151 9.16 -14.34 14.39
N LYS A 152 8.34 -14.40 15.46
CA LYS A 152 7.90 -15.68 16.05
C LYS A 152 7.05 -16.51 15.10
N MET A 153 6.14 -15.88 14.36
CA MET A 153 5.29 -16.56 13.38
C MET A 153 6.13 -17.14 12.22
N ILE A 154 7.10 -16.37 11.71
CA ILE A 154 8.05 -16.83 10.70
C ILE A 154 8.84 -18.04 11.23
N ALA A 155 9.37 -17.96 12.45
CA ALA A 155 10.11 -19.04 13.07
C ALA A 155 9.24 -20.30 13.28
N CYS A 156 7.97 -20.14 13.66
CA CYS A 156 7.02 -21.23 13.77
C CYS A 156 6.89 -21.99 12.44
N ILE A 157 6.63 -21.27 11.33
CA ILE A 157 6.53 -21.85 9.99
C ILE A 157 7.83 -22.53 9.55
N ASP A 158 8.98 -21.89 9.77
CA ASP A 158 10.30 -22.44 9.41
C ASP A 158 10.57 -23.78 10.14
N SER A 159 10.04 -23.94 11.35
CA SER A 159 10.21 -25.14 12.18
C SER A 159 9.22 -26.28 11.90
N VAL A 160 8.28 -26.10 10.95
CA VAL A 160 7.31 -27.14 10.60
C VAL A 160 8.00 -28.34 9.93
N THR A 161 7.61 -29.54 10.37
CA THR A 161 7.91 -30.85 9.80
C THR A 161 6.61 -31.66 9.67
N VAL A 162 6.67 -32.82 9.01
CA VAL A 162 5.52 -33.72 8.85
C VAL A 162 5.00 -34.20 10.21
N GLU A 163 5.90 -34.45 11.15
CA GLU A 163 5.62 -35.03 12.46
C GLU A 163 5.02 -34.00 13.43
N ASN A 164 5.40 -32.73 13.31
CA ASN A 164 5.00 -31.68 14.25
C ASN A 164 3.92 -30.72 13.71
N ALA A 165 3.42 -30.93 12.49
CA ALA A 165 2.50 -30.00 11.81
C ALA A 165 1.29 -29.61 12.69
N LYS A 166 0.68 -30.56 13.39
CA LYS A 166 -0.44 -30.32 14.32
C LYS A 166 -0.06 -29.45 15.52
N GLU A 167 1.10 -29.70 16.12
CA GLU A 167 1.59 -28.90 17.24
C GLU A 167 1.85 -27.46 16.78
N LYS A 168 2.56 -27.31 15.65
CA LYS A 168 2.86 -26.00 15.08
C LYS A 168 1.62 -25.26 14.61
N ARG A 169 0.59 -25.96 14.14
CA ARG A 169 -0.72 -25.36 13.85
C ARG A 169 -1.31 -24.68 15.07
N SER A 170 -1.30 -25.37 16.21
CA SER A 170 -1.81 -24.85 17.49
C SER A 170 -0.97 -23.67 18.01
N GLU A 171 0.36 -23.75 17.89
CA GLU A 171 1.26 -22.63 18.21
C GLU A 171 0.96 -21.40 17.35
N MET A 172 0.79 -21.60 16.04
CA MET A 172 0.48 -20.55 15.08
C MET A 172 -0.89 -19.90 15.34
N ASP A 173 -1.90 -20.65 15.80
CA ASP A 173 -3.19 -20.08 16.23
C ASP A 173 -3.05 -19.14 17.43
N GLY A 174 -2.16 -19.48 18.37
CA GLY A 174 -1.83 -18.61 19.51
C GLY A 174 -1.15 -17.33 19.04
N LEU A 175 -0.10 -17.48 18.24
CA LEU A 175 0.66 -16.35 17.69
C LEU A 175 -0.20 -15.43 16.81
N HIS A 176 -1.13 -15.99 16.03
CA HIS A 176 -2.03 -15.19 15.19
C HIS A 176 -2.97 -14.30 16.03
N LYS A 177 -3.46 -14.78 17.18
CA LYS A 177 -4.22 -13.93 18.11
C LYS A 177 -3.37 -12.80 18.68
N GLU A 178 -2.13 -13.09 19.07
CA GLU A 178 -1.18 -12.07 19.53
C GLU A 178 -0.90 -11.04 18.42
N TYR A 179 -0.72 -11.51 17.19
CA TYR A 179 -0.47 -10.70 16.00
C TYR A 179 -1.59 -9.70 15.75
N LEU A 180 -2.85 -10.16 15.71
CA LEU A 180 -4.02 -9.30 15.52
C LEU A 180 -4.15 -8.26 16.65
N ASN A 181 -3.95 -8.70 17.90
CA ASN A 181 -4.00 -7.81 19.05
C ASN A 181 -2.89 -6.75 19.01
N ALA A 182 -1.67 -7.12 18.58
CA ALA A 182 -0.56 -6.20 18.44
C ALA A 182 -0.81 -5.17 17.34
N ALA A 183 -1.32 -5.58 16.17
CA ALA A 183 -1.69 -4.65 15.09
C ALA A 183 -2.76 -3.63 15.53
N ILE A 184 -3.79 -4.09 16.26
CA ILE A 184 -4.80 -3.21 16.88
C ILE A 184 -4.14 -2.25 17.88
N ARG A 185 -3.20 -2.74 18.69
CA ARG A 185 -2.51 -1.93 19.70
C ARG A 185 -1.66 -0.82 19.08
N VAL A 186 -1.00 -1.05 17.95
CA VAL A 186 -0.26 -0.02 17.21
C VAL A 186 -1.21 1.12 16.83
N THR A 187 -2.36 0.77 16.23
CA THR A 187 -3.38 1.75 15.84
C THR A 187 -3.91 2.54 17.05
N ASN A 188 -4.31 1.84 18.13
CA ASN A 188 -4.82 2.48 19.34
C ASN A 188 -3.78 3.40 19.99
N THR A 189 -2.51 2.97 20.03
CA THR A 189 -1.42 3.79 20.55
C THR A 189 -1.23 5.05 19.72
N SER A 190 -1.34 4.97 18.38
CA SER A 190 -1.26 6.17 17.53
C SER A 190 -2.39 7.17 17.81
N ILE A 191 -3.60 6.68 18.09
CA ILE A 191 -4.75 7.51 18.44
C ILE A 191 -4.53 8.19 19.79
N GLU A 192 -3.99 7.45 20.76
CA GLU A 192 -3.61 8.01 22.07
C GLU A 192 -2.53 9.09 21.93
N VAL A 193 -1.49 8.87 21.12
CA VAL A 193 -0.44 9.86 20.84
C VAL A 193 -1.04 11.12 20.20
N ALA A 194 -1.94 10.97 19.23
CA ALA A 194 -2.62 12.11 18.61
C ALA A 194 -3.44 12.91 19.63
N LYS A 195 -4.21 12.21 20.48
CA LYS A 195 -4.99 12.83 21.56
C LYS A 195 -4.11 13.58 22.56
N ASN A 196 -3.01 12.98 23.01
CA ASN A 196 -2.05 13.61 23.93
C ASN A 196 -1.38 14.84 23.31
N ALA A 197 -1.25 14.86 21.98
CA ALA A 197 -0.75 16.00 21.23
C ALA A 197 -1.81 17.10 20.98
N GLY A 198 -3.04 16.93 21.47
CA GLY A 198 -4.13 17.90 21.34
C GLY A 198 -4.94 17.79 20.05
N ILE A 199 -4.80 16.70 19.30
CA ILE A 199 -5.62 16.42 18.13
C ILE A 199 -6.93 15.78 18.58
N ASP A 200 -8.05 16.25 18.02
CA ASP A 200 -9.35 15.61 18.22
C ASP A 200 -9.35 14.15 17.71
N GLU A 201 -9.84 13.24 18.53
CA GLU A 201 -9.77 11.80 18.30
C GLU A 201 -10.53 11.38 17.03
N GLU A 202 -11.74 11.90 16.82
CA GLU A 202 -12.57 11.55 15.67
C GLU A 202 -12.03 12.15 14.37
N THR A 203 -11.47 13.36 14.45
CA THR A 203 -10.74 13.99 13.34
C THR A 203 -9.56 13.12 12.92
N TYR A 204 -8.73 12.70 13.88
CA TYR A 204 -7.57 11.85 13.57
C TYR A 204 -7.98 10.48 13.02
N LYS A 205 -8.98 9.82 13.61
CA LYS A 205 -9.53 8.55 13.07
C LYS A 205 -10.04 8.72 11.64
N SER A 206 -10.72 9.83 11.34
CA SER A 206 -11.20 10.13 9.98
C SER A 206 -10.05 10.28 8.98
N ILE A 207 -8.96 10.95 9.38
CA ILE A 207 -7.75 11.09 8.56
C ILE A 207 -7.08 9.73 8.35
N LEU A 208 -6.89 8.96 9.43
CA LEU A 208 -6.34 7.61 9.34
C LEU A 208 -7.13 6.76 8.35
N ARG A 209 -8.46 6.71 8.42
CA ARG A 209 -9.27 5.94 7.46
C ARG A 209 -9.08 6.36 5.99
N LYS A 210 -8.68 7.60 5.71
CA LYS A 210 -8.38 8.08 4.35
C LYS A 210 -6.99 7.66 3.85
N PHE A 211 -6.01 7.62 4.77
CA PHE A 211 -4.62 7.27 4.47
C PHE A 211 -4.38 5.76 4.45
N LEU A 212 -5.04 5.06 5.37
CA LEU A 212 -5.00 3.62 5.46
C LEU A 212 -5.78 3.03 4.28
N LYS A 213 -5.09 2.36 3.37
CA LYS A 213 -5.73 1.68 2.24
C LYS A 213 -6.66 0.62 2.82
N GLN A 214 -7.96 0.83 2.72
CA GLN A 214 -8.88 -0.29 2.87
C GLN A 214 -8.64 -1.24 1.69
N PRO A 215 -8.53 -2.56 1.92
CA PRO A 215 -8.56 -3.51 0.81
C PRO A 215 -9.82 -3.21 0.00
N ALA A 216 -9.65 -2.94 -1.29
CA ALA A 216 -10.76 -2.61 -2.17
C ALA A 216 -11.74 -3.79 -2.17
N ASN A 217 -12.85 -3.64 -1.44
CA ASN A 217 -13.98 -4.57 -1.39
C ASN A 217 -13.60 -6.07 -1.33
N GLN A 218 -13.52 -6.63 -0.14
CA GLN A 218 -14.13 -7.94 0.07
C GLN A 218 -15.65 -7.70 0.14
N ARG A 219 -16.31 -7.72 -1.02
CA ARG A 219 -17.77 -7.82 -1.14
C ARG A 219 -18.11 -9.18 -1.70
#